data_AF-A0A927Y9U3-F1
#
_entry.id   AF-A0A927Y9U3-F1
#
_cell.length_a   1.000
_cell.length_b   1.000
_cell.length_c   1.000
_cell.angle_alpha   90.00
_cell.angle_beta   90.00
_cell.angle_gamma   90.00
#
_symmetry.space_group_name_H-M   'P 1'
#
loop_
_entity.id
_entity.type
_entity.pdbx_description
1 polymer ?
#
loop_
_entity_poly.entity_id
_entity_poly.type
_entity_poly.pdbx_seq_one_letter_code
_entity_poly.pdbx_strand_id
1 'polypeptide(L)'
;MNLEQEILKEYDLNVQELKLLRHNENMTYKVLAEEGEYVLRIHQSVEGMSLSMLMGEAKPEELISGEMQLLEDLCQNTDLGIQRPVRTGQGSW
;
A
#
# COMPACT_ATOMS: atom_id res chain seq x y z
N MET A 1 -10.58 15.42 -8.95
CA MET A 1 -10.81 13.99 -8.66
C MET A 1 -9.66 13.54 -7.78
N ASN A 2 -9.95 12.92 -6.64
CA ASN A 2 -8.95 12.60 -5.63
C ASN A 2 -8.31 11.24 -5.96
N LEU A 3 -6.98 11.18 -6.08
CA LEU A 3 -6.22 10.01 -6.56
C LEU A 3 -6.54 8.74 -5.75
N GLU A 4 -6.63 8.87 -4.43
CA GLU A 4 -6.91 7.79 -3.50
C GLU A 4 -8.29 7.16 -3.73
N GLN A 5 -9.29 7.95 -4.15
CA GLN A 5 -10.62 7.44 -4.46
C GLN A 5 -10.65 6.67 -5.77
N GLU A 6 -9.81 7.03 -6.75
CA GLU A 6 -9.68 6.27 -7.99
C GLU A 6 -8.98 4.95 -7.76
N ILE A 7 -7.90 4.94 -6.98
CA ILE A 7 -7.17 3.71 -6.65
C ILE A 7 -8.09 2.72 -5.92
N LEU A 8 -8.94 3.19 -4.99
CA LEU A 8 -9.84 2.33 -4.24
C LEU A 8 -10.89 1.61 -5.10
N LYS A 9 -11.20 2.12 -6.31
CA LYS A 9 -12.12 1.44 -7.23
C LYS A 9 -11.57 0.15 -7.83
N GLU A 10 -10.25 -0.03 -7.79
CA GLU A 10 -9.59 -1.27 -8.26
C GLU A 10 -9.70 -2.40 -7.23
N TYR A 11 -10.18 -2.11 -6.02
CA TYR A 11 -10.37 -3.07 -4.95
C TYR A 11 -11.85 -3.40 -4.77
N ASP A 12 -12.13 -4.67 -4.55
CA ASP A 12 -13.47 -5.15 -4.20
C ASP A 12 -13.75 -4.86 -2.71
N LEU A 13 -13.75 -3.58 -2.33
CA LEU A 13 -13.99 -3.09 -0.97
C LEU A 13 -15.16 -2.12 -0.94
N ASN A 14 -16.11 -2.36 -0.04
CA ASN A 14 -17.23 -1.44 0.20
C ASN A 14 -16.79 -0.35 1.18
N VAL A 15 -16.07 0.65 0.68
CA VAL A 15 -15.46 1.72 1.49
C VAL A 15 -16.53 2.62 2.14
N GLN A 16 -16.47 2.72 3.46
CA GLN A 16 -17.34 3.57 4.29
C GLN A 16 -16.63 4.86 4.73
N GLU A 17 -15.35 4.78 5.10
CA GLU A 17 -14.55 5.92 5.54
C GLU A 17 -13.14 5.86 4.97
N LEU A 18 -12.62 7.01 4.58
CA LEU A 18 -11.24 7.20 4.19
C LEU A 18 -10.62 8.35 4.98
N LYS A 19 -9.55 8.07 5.72
CA LYS A 19 -8.90 9.05 6.59
C LYS A 19 -7.40 9.08 6.36
N LEU A 20 -6.86 10.24 6.01
CA LEU A 20 -5.41 10.44 5.94
C LEU A 20 -4.79 10.26 7.33
N LEU A 21 -3.82 9.34 7.44
CA LEU A 21 -3.05 9.11 8.66
C LEU A 21 -1.76 9.90 8.66
N ARG A 22 -1.02 9.88 7.54
CA ARG A 22 0.30 10.51 7.40
C ARG A 22 0.63 10.73 5.94
N HIS A 23 1.41 11.77 5.67
CA HIS A 23 2.12 11.96 4.41
C HIS A 23 3.60 12.22 4.68
N ASN A 24 4.45 11.26 4.32
CA ASN A 24 5.91 11.37 4.47
C ASN A 24 6.60 10.74 3.25
N GLU A 25 7.23 9.58 3.42
CA GLU A 25 7.70 8.76 2.29
C GLU A 25 6.50 8.22 1.49
N ASN A 26 5.41 7.90 2.18
CA ASN A 26 4.15 7.45 1.59
C ASN A 26 3.01 8.37 2.01
N MET A 27 2.01 8.52 1.14
CA MET A 27 0.69 9.02 1.52
C MET A 27 -0.12 7.83 2.04
N THR A 28 -0.41 7.83 3.34
CA THR A 28 -1.00 6.68 4.04
C THR A 28 -2.38 7.03 4.56
N TYR A 29 -3.38 6.25 4.18
CA TYR A 29 -4.76 6.38 4.63
C TYR A 29 -5.22 5.16 5.42
N LYS A 30 -6.07 5.37 6.42
CA LYS A 30 -6.94 4.34 6.99
C LYS A 30 -8.16 4.23 6.09
N VAL A 31 -8.49 3.00 5.71
CA VAL A 31 -9.69 2.66 4.96
C VAL A 31 -10.57 1.82 5.88
N LEU A 32 -11.78 2.29 6.17
CA LEU A 32 -12.81 1.47 6.80
C LEU A 32 -13.76 1.00 5.69
N ALA A 33 -13.91 -0.31 5.56
CA ALA A 33 -14.83 -0.94 4.63
C ALA A 33 -15.72 -1.97 5.36
N GLU A 34 -16.79 -2.43 4.72
CA GLU A 34 -17.64 -3.48 5.31
C GLU A 34 -16.85 -4.76 5.60
N GLU A 35 -15.84 -5.06 4.79
CA GLU A 35 -14.98 -6.23 4.91
C GLU A 35 -13.97 -6.12 6.06
N GLY A 36 -13.71 -4.91 6.56
CA GLY A 36 -12.77 -4.67 7.66
C GLY A 36 -12.01 -3.34 7.57
N GLU A 37 -10.94 -3.25 8.36
CA GLU A 37 -10.04 -2.09 8.37
C GLU A 37 -8.77 -2.40 7.56
N TYR A 38 -8.42 -1.46 6.67
CA TYR A 38 -7.26 -1.57 5.79
C TYR A 38 -6.41 -0.30 5.84
N VAL A 39 -5.20 -0.40 5.30
CA VAL A 39 -4.29 0.73 5.12
C VAL A 39 -3.96 0.87 3.64
N LEU A 40 -4.27 2.02 3.06
CA LEU A 40 -3.86 2.37 1.70
C LEU A 40 -2.54 3.16 1.77
N ARG A 41 -1.49 2.65 1.12
CA ARG A 41 -0.19 3.31 1.00
C ARG A 41 0.07 3.67 -0.46
N ILE A 42 0.06 4.97 -0.77
CA ILE A 42 0.43 5.48 -2.08
C ILE A 42 1.88 5.96 -2.00
N HIS A 43 2.74 5.40 -2.85
CA HIS A 43 4.15 5.76 -2.96
C HIS A 43 4.30 7.14 -3.61
N GLN A 44 4.04 8.17 -2.82
CA GLN A 44 4.12 9.56 -3.20
C GLN A 44 4.83 10.32 -2.08
N SER A 45 6.15 10.41 -2.16
CA SER A 45 6.95 11.10 -1.16
C SER A 45 6.73 12.61 -1.22
N VAL A 46 6.69 13.28 -0.06
CA VAL A 46 6.90 14.74 -0.01
C VAL A 46 8.34 15.09 -0.36
N GLU A 47 8.56 16.34 -0.80
CA GLU A 47 9.90 16.85 -1.11
C GLU A 47 10.87 16.64 0.07
N GLY A 48 12.05 16.08 -0.21
CA GLY A 48 13.08 15.80 0.80
C GLY A 48 12.88 14.52 1.63
N MET A 49 11.78 13.78 1.43
CA MET A 49 11.49 12.49 2.10
C MET A 49 11.56 11.30 1.13
N SER A 50 12.20 11.47 -0.02
CA SER A 50 12.40 10.38 -0.98
C SER A 50 13.69 9.63 -0.68
N LEU A 51 13.63 8.30 -0.54
CA LEU A 51 14.82 7.45 -0.43
C LEU A 51 15.44 7.14 -1.81
N SER A 52 14.97 7.76 -2.90
CA SER A 52 15.47 7.52 -4.26
C SER A 52 16.99 7.70 -4.37
N MET A 53 17.59 8.61 -3.59
CA MET A 53 19.05 8.80 -3.54
C MET A 53 19.82 7.59 -2.95
N LEU A 54 19.15 6.74 -2.17
CA LEU A 54 19.74 5.55 -1.51
C LEU A 54 19.42 4.25 -2.27
N MET A 55 18.42 4.27 -3.17
CA MET A 55 17.87 3.08 -3.83
C MET A 55 18.59 2.71 -5.15
N GLY A 56 19.61 3.46 -5.56
CA GLY A 56 20.39 3.18 -6.77
C GLY A 56 19.55 3.26 -8.05
N GLU A 57 19.73 2.30 -8.97
CA GLU A 57 19.00 2.22 -10.25
C GLU A 57 17.68 1.43 -10.18
N ALA A 58 17.31 0.90 -9.01
CA ALA A 58 16.14 0.06 -8.86
C ALA A 58 14.85 0.84 -9.18
N LYS A 59 13.97 0.24 -9.99
CA LYS A 59 12.69 0.88 -10.33
C LYS A 59 11.72 0.77 -9.15
N PRO A 60 10.86 1.79 -8.91
CA PRO A 60 9.85 1.74 -7.86
C PRO A 60 8.97 0.47 -7.91
N GLU A 61 8.60 0.04 -9.11
CA GLU A 61 7.80 -1.17 -9.34
C GLU A 61 8.50 -2.45 -8.86
N GLU A 62 9.81 -2.57 -9.09
CA GLU A 62 10.62 -3.71 -8.66
C GLU A 62 10.74 -3.75 -7.13
N LEU A 63 10.91 -2.57 -6.52
CA LEU A 63 10.95 -2.43 -5.05
C LEU A 63 9.63 -2.82 -4.41
N ILE A 64 8.51 -2.33 -4.95
CA ILE A 64 7.16 -2.64 -4.45
C ILE A 64 6.87 -4.14 -4.62
N SER A 65 7.16 -4.72 -5.79
CA SER A 65 6.96 -6.15 -6.01
C SER A 65 7.80 -7.00 -5.06
N GLY A 66 9.03 -6.58 -4.76
CA GLY A 66 9.90 -7.25 -3.79
C GLY A 66 9.35 -7.18 -2.36
N GLU A 67 8.84 -6.02 -1.94
CA GLU A 67 8.16 -5.86 -0.64
C GLU A 67 6.93 -6.76 -0.54
N MET A 68 6.09 -6.78 -1.59
CA MET A 68 4.88 -7.61 -1.60
C MET A 68 5.20 -9.11 -1.52
N GLN A 69 6.21 -9.58 -2.26
CA GLN A 69 6.65 -10.97 -2.20
C GLN A 69 7.18 -11.33 -0.80
N LEU A 70 8.01 -10.47 -0.21
CA LEU A 70 8.56 -10.70 1.13
C LEU A 70 7.45 -10.78 2.18
N LEU A 71 6.48 -9.86 2.14
CA LEU A 71 5.35 -9.88 3.08
C LEU A 71 4.48 -11.13 2.90
N GLU A 72 4.22 -11.55 1.67
CA GLU A 72 3.47 -12.77 1.38
C GLU A 72 4.19 -14.01 1.91
N ASP A 73 5.51 -14.13 1.68
CA ASP A 73 6.33 -15.21 2.19
C ASP A 73 6.34 -15.23 3.72
N LEU A 74 6.48 -14.08 4.36
CA LEU A 74 6.47 -13.98 5.83
C LEU A 74 5.10 -14.36 6.41
N CYS A 75 4.00 -13.93 5.78
CA CYS A 75 2.64 -14.31 6.21
C CYS A 75 2.38 -15.82 6.07
N GLN A 76 2.98 -16.49 5.08
CA GLN A 76 2.78 -17.92 4.86
C GLN A 76 3.66 -18.80 5.75
N ASN A 77 4.87 -18.32 6.07
CA ASN A 77 5.89 -19.15 6.72
C ASN A 77 6.10 -18.82 8.20
N THR A 78 5.44 -17.80 8.74
CA THR A 78 5.61 -17.37 10.13
C THR A 78 4.30 -16.95 10.78
N ASP A 79 4.22 -17.05 12.10
CA ASP A 79 3.11 -16.51 12.91
C ASP A 79 3.31 -15.04 13.29
N LEU A 80 4.15 -14.30 12.55
CA LEU A 80 4.41 -12.90 12.83
C LEU A 80 3.15 -12.08 12.53
N GLY A 81 2.75 -11.22 13.48
CA GLY A 81 1.67 -10.26 13.32
C GLY A 81 2.05 -9.08 12.41
N ILE A 82 2.37 -9.37 11.15
CA ILE A 82 2.75 -8.38 10.13
C ILE A 82 1.57 -7.98 9.25
N GLN A 83 1.77 -6.92 8.47
CA GLN A 83 0.78 -6.49 7.48
C GLN A 83 0.66 -7.53 6.37
N ARG A 84 -0.58 -7.87 6.01
CA ARG A 84 -0.88 -8.74 4.88
C ARG A 84 -1.28 -7.90 3.67
N PRO A 85 -0.53 -7.97 2.56
CA PRO A 85 -0.91 -7.30 1.33
C PRO A 85 -2.30 -7.73 0.83
N VAL A 86 -3.07 -6.78 0.32
CA VAL A 86 -4.40 -7.02 -0.27
C VAL A 86 -4.28 -6.81 -1.78
N ARG A 87 -4.73 -7.80 -2.55
CA ARG A 87 -4.72 -7.73 -4.02
C ARG A 87 -5.93 -6.95 -4.51
N THR A 88 -5.80 -6.35 -5.69
CA THR A 88 -6.92 -5.75 -6.44
C THR A 88 -7.92 -6.84 -6.87
N GLY A 89 -9.10 -6.44 -7.35
CA GLY A 89 -10.09 -7.38 -7.91
C GLY A 89 -9.56 -8.18 -9.12
N GLN A 90 -8.50 -7.68 -9.77
CA GLN A 90 -7.80 -8.35 -10.88
C GLN A 90 -6.68 -9.29 -10.41
N GLY A 91 -6.39 -9.36 -9.11
CA GLY A 91 -5.33 -10.18 -8.52
C GLY A 91 -3.94 -9.55 -8.58
N SER A 92 -3.82 -8.31 -9.05
CA SER A 92 -2.55 -7.57 -9.06
C SER A 92 -2.25 -6.96 -7.69
N TRP A 93 -0.98 -6.58 -7.51
CA TRP A 93 -0.57 -5.60 -6.51
C TRP A 93 -0.75 -4.18 -7.05
#